data_AF-A0A8K0VU68-F1
#
_entry.id   AF-A0A8K0VU68-F1
#
_cell.length_a   1.000
_cell.length_b   1.000
_cell.length_c   1.000
_cell.angle_alpha   90.00
_cell.angle_beta   90.00
_cell.angle_gamma   90.00
#
_symmetry.space_group_name_H-M   'P 1'
#
loop_
_entity.id
_entity.type
_entity.pdbx_description
1 polymer ?
#
loop_
_entity_poly.entity_id
_entity_poly.type
_entity_poly.pdbx_seq_one_letter_code
_entity_poly.pdbx_strand_id
1 'polypeptide(L)'
;MRDSITFRRVTTCAPIKADQYATGWQDNLTEAYTGKGMTSVKFYEFGKGETGCVATPAKQTTNATTFCVSQWMKDSLTGAYLTTANTAYVAMANASDFVPIPDFSMNNADVTLLSIFNQAIYTAKVDDALFNAQNASSKNSQFYTATHDLSVLACMEQYQFCNPRTDKCTNLTGLYATQDAVNNGGLELSGRQQAAFKILWQAGWAMALQWTAKLMNSRVLLAQDWVFTTTATGSGPLQSDQWQRESFNLHNLSLAVFQHRLNQYAAPETFQLSSNLNAADHLDVPTDPDMLDLCKRQRILTSKYYNVSVLGMSIILAVGTLLIIVSQVVEKIWFGYFNPESRLSKQADWTQTGTLQLHRQALEARGIGSWDRKNQDFPVMDAPGTTFIGLGAREERIGQMQEDDKSPYHLVTGEVSTDEKQGFRSP
;
A
#
# COMPACT_ATOMS: atom_id res chain seq x y z
N MET A 1 26.98 4.10 -5.80
CA MET A 1 27.07 5.56 -5.57
C MET A 1 27.70 6.34 -6.73
N ARG A 2 28.52 5.76 -7.62
CA ARG A 2 29.21 6.53 -8.68
C ARG A 2 28.26 7.14 -9.75
N ASP A 3 27.12 6.49 -9.99
CA ASP A 3 26.12 6.88 -10.99
C ASP A 3 24.78 7.35 -10.36
N SER A 4 24.76 7.68 -9.06
CA SER A 4 23.53 8.12 -8.39
C SER A 4 23.25 9.62 -8.52
N ILE A 5 21.98 9.99 -8.43
CA ILE A 5 21.49 11.37 -8.26
C ILE A 5 20.66 11.39 -6.99
N THR A 6 20.70 12.50 -6.27
CA THR A 6 19.83 12.72 -5.11
C THR A 6 18.74 13.71 -5.47
N PHE A 7 17.55 13.46 -4.93
CA PHE A 7 16.36 14.27 -5.16
C PHE A 7 15.82 14.73 -3.80
N ARG A 8 15.51 16.01 -3.70
CA ARG A 8 14.91 16.62 -2.52
C ARG A 8 13.67 17.40 -2.95
N ARG A 9 12.58 17.20 -2.22
CA ARG A 9 11.36 17.99 -2.33
C ARG A 9 11.06 18.66 -1.00
N VAL A 10 10.61 19.91 -1.05
CA VAL A 10 10.08 20.65 0.09
C VAL A 10 8.68 21.12 -0.28
N THR A 11 7.69 20.78 0.56
CA THR A 11 6.32 21.28 0.41
C THR A 11 6.01 22.18 1.61
N THR A 12 5.55 23.40 1.36
CA THR A 12 5.09 24.33 2.41
C THR A 12 3.64 24.70 2.13
N CYS A 13 2.72 24.35 3.02
CA CYS A 13 1.29 24.61 2.84
C CYS A 13 0.73 25.54 3.93
N ALA A 14 -0.26 26.35 3.56
CA ALA A 14 -1.00 27.19 4.50
C ALA A 14 -2.47 27.37 4.05
N PRO A 15 -3.43 27.35 4.98
CA PRO A 15 -4.81 27.76 4.69
C PRO A 15 -4.86 29.23 4.31
N ILE A 16 -5.58 29.55 3.25
CA ILE A 16 -5.75 30.91 2.72
C ILE A 16 -7.13 31.43 3.10
N LYS A 17 -7.18 32.71 3.50
CA LYS A 17 -8.45 33.43 3.72
C LYS A 17 -9.10 33.74 2.37
N ALA A 18 -9.71 32.74 1.76
CA ALA A 18 -10.22 32.79 0.39
C ALA A 18 -11.24 33.92 0.16
N ASP A 19 -12.02 34.29 1.18
CA ASP A 19 -12.99 35.39 1.10
C ASP A 19 -12.36 36.76 0.79
N GLN A 20 -11.08 36.97 1.09
CA GLN A 20 -10.37 38.22 0.73
C GLN A 20 -10.18 38.38 -0.78
N TYR A 21 -10.18 37.26 -1.50
CA TYR A 21 -10.03 37.19 -2.95
C TYR A 21 -11.35 36.82 -3.63
N ALA A 22 -12.47 36.85 -2.91
CA ALA A 22 -13.77 36.46 -3.43
C ALA A 22 -14.58 37.68 -3.85
N THR A 23 -15.32 37.55 -4.95
CA THR A 23 -16.33 38.54 -5.34
C THR A 23 -17.57 38.42 -4.45
N GLY A 24 -18.45 39.42 -4.52
CA GLY A 24 -19.85 39.21 -4.14
C GLY A 24 -20.52 38.12 -4.99
N TRP A 25 -21.68 37.63 -4.55
CA TRP A 25 -22.52 36.77 -5.36
C TRP A 25 -23.03 37.56 -6.57
N GLN A 26 -22.87 36.99 -7.76
CA GLN A 26 -23.37 37.54 -9.01
C GLN A 26 -24.54 36.69 -9.49
N ASP A 27 -25.71 37.32 -9.64
CA ASP A 27 -26.95 36.65 -10.04
C ASP A 27 -27.12 36.61 -11.57
N ASN A 28 -28.09 35.81 -12.03
CA ASN A 28 -28.50 35.70 -13.43
C ASN A 28 -27.40 35.22 -14.40
N LEU A 29 -26.45 34.42 -13.92
CA LEU A 29 -25.42 33.79 -14.75
C LEU A 29 -25.93 32.47 -15.34
N THR A 30 -25.48 32.13 -16.54
CA THR A 30 -25.85 30.87 -17.18
C THR A 30 -25.18 29.71 -16.44
N GLU A 31 -25.98 28.72 -16.05
CA GLU A 31 -25.55 27.51 -15.37
C GLU A 31 -24.94 26.53 -16.40
N ALA A 32 -23.69 26.11 -16.18
CA ALA A 32 -22.92 25.35 -17.18
C ALA A 32 -23.04 23.81 -17.08
N TYR A 33 -23.44 23.23 -15.94
CA TYR A 33 -23.58 21.78 -15.79
C TYR A 33 -24.79 21.22 -16.54
N THR A 34 -25.91 21.95 -16.54
CA THR A 34 -27.15 21.55 -17.26
C THR A 34 -27.41 22.39 -18.50
N GLY A 35 -26.84 23.60 -18.58
CA GLY A 35 -27.00 24.51 -19.72
C GLY A 35 -28.42 25.06 -19.89
N LYS A 36 -29.30 24.84 -18.92
CA LYS A 36 -30.75 25.08 -19.02
C LYS A 36 -31.30 26.03 -17.94
N GLY A 37 -30.44 26.58 -17.09
CA GLY A 37 -30.84 27.44 -15.98
C GLY A 37 -29.99 28.69 -15.80
N MET A 38 -30.52 29.63 -15.01
CA MET A 38 -29.74 30.71 -14.42
C MET A 38 -29.34 30.32 -12.99
N THR A 39 -28.17 30.75 -12.55
CA THR A 39 -27.67 30.51 -11.20
C THR A 39 -26.91 31.74 -10.70
N SER A 40 -26.74 31.82 -9.39
CA SER A 40 -25.87 32.81 -8.75
C SER A 40 -24.49 32.18 -8.54
N VAL A 41 -23.42 32.94 -8.81
CA VAL A 41 -22.04 32.45 -8.68
C VAL A 41 -21.21 33.44 -7.86
N LYS A 42 -20.39 32.90 -6.97
CA LYS A 42 -19.33 33.62 -6.27
C LYS A 42 -17.99 33.20 -6.88
N PHE A 43 -17.21 34.17 -7.37
CA PHE A 43 -15.90 33.91 -7.98
C PHE A 43 -14.79 34.09 -6.96
N TYR A 44 -13.72 33.32 -7.10
CA TYR A 44 -12.49 33.44 -6.31
C TYR A 44 -11.33 33.74 -7.25
N GLU A 45 -10.70 34.89 -7.02
CA GLU A 45 -9.80 35.58 -7.94
C GLU A 45 -8.33 35.44 -7.53
N PHE A 46 -7.80 34.23 -7.57
CA PHE A 46 -6.37 33.98 -7.28
C PHE A 46 -5.47 34.15 -8.52
N GLY A 47 -6.06 34.43 -9.69
CA GLY A 47 -5.36 34.52 -10.96
C GLY A 47 -6.17 33.95 -12.12
N LYS A 48 -5.79 34.34 -13.35
CA LYS A 48 -6.52 33.95 -14.56
C LYS A 48 -6.32 32.45 -14.84
N GLY A 49 -7.34 31.63 -14.57
CA GLY A 49 -7.34 30.20 -14.91
C GLY A 49 -7.63 29.93 -16.38
N GLU A 50 -7.11 28.82 -16.91
CA GLU A 50 -7.44 28.33 -18.26
C GLU A 50 -8.92 27.90 -18.35
N THR A 51 -9.41 27.19 -17.33
CA THR A 51 -10.80 26.74 -17.21
C THR A 51 -11.69 27.76 -16.49
N GLY A 52 -11.11 28.62 -15.65
CA GLY A 52 -11.84 29.62 -14.87
C GLY A 52 -12.87 29.00 -13.94
N CYS A 53 -14.16 29.29 -14.16
CA CYS A 53 -15.26 28.76 -13.38
C CYS A 53 -15.97 27.62 -14.13
N VAL A 54 -16.02 26.43 -13.53
CA VAL A 54 -16.75 25.29 -14.11
C VAL A 54 -18.27 25.42 -14.06
N ALA A 55 -18.80 26.30 -13.21
CA ALA A 55 -20.23 26.46 -13.00
C ALA A 55 -20.91 27.45 -13.98
N THR A 56 -20.14 28.22 -14.76
CA THR A 56 -20.68 29.19 -15.72
C THR A 56 -19.79 29.26 -16.98
N PRO A 57 -20.31 29.63 -18.17
CA PRO A 57 -19.49 29.75 -19.37
C PRO A 57 -18.31 30.73 -19.20
N ALA A 58 -17.16 30.41 -19.80
CA ALA A 58 -15.94 31.22 -19.72
C ALA A 58 -16.08 32.69 -20.16
N LYS A 59 -17.12 33.03 -20.95
CA LYS A 59 -17.41 34.41 -21.34
C LYS A 59 -18.03 35.26 -20.22
N GLN A 60 -18.54 34.62 -19.17
CA GLN A 60 -19.22 35.24 -18.03
C GLN A 60 -18.36 35.19 -16.76
N THR A 61 -17.09 34.79 -16.86
CA THR A 61 -16.13 34.83 -15.75
C THR A 61 -15.36 36.15 -15.74
N THR A 62 -14.73 36.46 -14.62
CA THR A 62 -13.84 37.63 -14.52
C THR A 62 -12.48 37.33 -15.15
N ASN A 63 -11.66 38.37 -15.33
CA ASN A 63 -10.30 38.23 -15.84
C ASN A 63 -9.34 37.53 -14.87
N ALA A 64 -9.69 37.40 -13.59
CA ALA A 64 -8.85 36.83 -12.55
C ALA A 64 -9.45 35.57 -11.90
N THR A 65 -10.56 35.05 -12.42
CA THR A 65 -11.24 33.88 -11.84
C THR A 65 -10.38 32.62 -11.93
N THR A 66 -10.12 32.01 -10.78
CA THR A 66 -9.45 30.70 -10.65
C THR A 66 -10.42 29.61 -10.22
N PHE A 67 -11.30 29.92 -9.26
CA PHE A 67 -12.32 29.02 -8.76
C PHE A 67 -13.66 29.73 -8.66
N CYS A 68 -14.73 28.97 -8.45
CA CYS A 68 -16.04 29.52 -8.18
C CYS A 68 -16.90 28.54 -7.39
N VAL A 69 -17.94 29.09 -6.76
CA VAL A 69 -19.02 28.31 -6.15
C VAL A 69 -20.33 28.87 -6.69
N SER A 70 -21.21 28.01 -7.20
CA SER A 70 -22.56 28.41 -7.61
C SER A 70 -23.62 27.94 -6.63
N GLN A 71 -24.77 28.60 -6.66
CA GLN A 71 -25.93 28.16 -5.89
C GLN A 71 -26.42 26.78 -6.35
N TRP A 72 -26.35 26.52 -7.66
CA TRP A 72 -26.65 25.18 -8.19
C TRP A 72 -25.74 24.11 -7.60
N MET A 73 -24.43 24.38 -7.45
CA MET A 73 -23.50 23.46 -6.80
C MET A 73 -23.92 23.15 -5.36
N LYS A 74 -24.30 24.17 -4.60
CA LYS A 74 -24.78 24.02 -3.21
C LYS A 74 -26.04 23.16 -3.11
N ASP A 75 -26.94 23.30 -4.06
CA ASP A 75 -28.26 22.65 -4.01
C ASP A 75 -28.28 21.26 -4.64
N SER A 76 -27.43 21.01 -5.64
CA SER A 76 -27.50 19.83 -6.52
C SER A 76 -26.32 18.86 -6.40
N LEU A 77 -25.13 19.32 -5.98
CA LEU A 77 -24.01 18.41 -5.78
C LEU A 77 -24.21 17.56 -4.53
N THR A 78 -23.79 16.30 -4.64
CA THR A 78 -23.85 15.32 -3.56
C THR A 78 -22.44 15.01 -3.06
N GLY A 79 -22.34 14.65 -1.78
CA GLY A 79 -21.07 14.42 -1.09
C GLY A 79 -20.68 15.58 -0.17
N ALA A 80 -19.86 15.26 0.84
CA ALA A 80 -19.44 16.23 1.85
C ALA A 80 -18.39 17.22 1.35
N TYR A 81 -17.52 16.79 0.43
CA TYR A 81 -16.44 17.61 -0.11
C TYR A 81 -16.34 17.45 -1.62
N LEU A 82 -15.98 18.54 -2.30
CA LEU A 82 -15.50 18.53 -3.67
C LEU A 82 -14.17 19.29 -3.71
N THR A 83 -13.15 18.69 -4.34
CA THR A 83 -11.84 19.33 -4.45
C THR A 83 -11.46 19.58 -5.89
N THR A 84 -10.86 20.74 -6.14
CA THR A 84 -10.18 21.03 -7.40
C THR A 84 -8.83 21.64 -7.11
N ALA A 85 -7.86 21.47 -8.02
CA ALA A 85 -6.54 22.04 -7.84
C ALA A 85 -6.02 22.66 -9.13
N ASN A 86 -5.35 23.80 -8.97
CA ASN A 86 -4.67 24.50 -10.05
C ASN A 86 -3.22 24.80 -9.63
N THR A 87 -2.28 24.54 -10.53
CA THR A 87 -0.85 24.80 -10.30
C THR A 87 -0.32 25.88 -11.25
N ALA A 88 0.48 26.80 -10.70
CA ALA A 88 1.29 27.75 -11.43
C ALA A 88 2.77 27.35 -11.33
N TYR A 89 3.39 27.09 -12.49
CA TYR A 89 4.80 26.72 -12.61
C TYR A 89 5.67 27.94 -12.90
N VAL A 90 6.68 28.17 -12.07
CA VAL A 90 7.49 29.41 -12.11
C VAL A 90 8.26 29.62 -13.43
N ALA A 91 8.71 28.54 -14.06
CA ALA A 91 9.52 28.58 -15.29
C ALA A 91 8.80 28.10 -16.55
N MET A 92 7.49 27.77 -16.45
CA MET A 92 6.73 27.21 -17.56
C MET A 92 5.28 27.67 -17.53
N ALA A 93 5.03 28.90 -17.96
CA ALA A 93 3.69 29.50 -18.00
C ALA A 93 2.70 28.66 -18.84
N ASN A 94 3.15 28.09 -19.96
CA ASN A 94 2.30 27.27 -20.84
C ASN A 94 1.86 25.93 -20.21
N ALA A 95 2.56 25.45 -19.18
CA ALA A 95 2.17 24.25 -18.44
C ALA A 95 1.34 24.57 -17.19
N SER A 96 1.14 25.85 -16.89
CA SER A 96 0.42 26.32 -15.70
C SER A 96 -1.08 26.34 -15.96
N ASP A 97 -1.87 25.89 -14.99
CA ASP A 97 -3.34 25.93 -15.07
C ASP A 97 -3.89 27.36 -14.95
N PHE A 98 -3.10 28.27 -14.39
CA PHE A 98 -3.48 29.66 -14.17
C PHE A 98 -2.27 30.60 -14.08
N VAL A 99 -2.53 31.89 -14.31
CA VAL A 99 -1.56 32.97 -14.07
C VAL A 99 -1.88 33.62 -12.73
N PRO A 100 -1.06 33.44 -11.69
CA PRO A 100 -1.35 33.91 -10.34
C PRO A 100 -1.33 35.44 -10.24
N ILE A 101 -2.14 36.00 -9.35
CA ILE A 101 -2.01 37.40 -8.91
C ILE A 101 -0.71 37.60 -8.10
N PRO A 102 -0.24 38.84 -7.89
CA PRO A 102 1.04 39.11 -7.22
C PRO A 102 1.21 38.40 -5.86
N ASP A 103 0.13 38.29 -5.08
CA ASP A 103 0.15 37.67 -3.75
C ASP A 103 0.46 36.16 -3.77
N PHE A 104 0.24 35.49 -4.91
CA PHE A 104 0.52 34.07 -5.13
C PHE A 104 1.60 33.84 -6.18
N SER A 105 2.25 34.92 -6.64
CA SER A 105 3.36 34.84 -7.60
C SER A 105 4.67 34.61 -6.84
N MET A 106 5.23 33.41 -6.97
CA MET A 106 6.48 33.03 -6.32
C MET A 106 7.58 32.80 -7.34
N ASN A 107 8.78 33.34 -7.06
CA ASN A 107 9.93 33.26 -7.97
C ASN A 107 10.78 32.00 -7.79
N ASN A 108 10.53 31.21 -6.75
CA ASN A 108 11.37 30.08 -6.35
C ASN A 108 10.57 28.84 -5.95
N ALA A 109 9.32 28.71 -6.39
CA ALA A 109 8.49 27.54 -6.11
C ALA A 109 7.37 27.45 -7.14
N ASP A 110 6.90 26.22 -7.39
CA ASP A 110 5.60 26.05 -8.03
C ASP A 110 4.51 26.24 -6.97
N VAL A 111 3.41 26.88 -7.33
CA VAL A 111 2.31 27.18 -6.40
C VAL A 111 1.09 26.39 -6.82
N THR A 112 0.64 25.51 -5.94
CA THR A 112 -0.59 24.74 -6.11
C THR A 112 -1.65 25.23 -5.15
N LEU A 113 -2.81 25.62 -5.68
CA LEU A 113 -3.98 25.96 -4.90
C LEU A 113 -4.96 24.79 -4.94
N LEU A 114 -5.24 24.22 -3.77
CA LEU A 114 -6.27 23.19 -3.59
C LEU A 114 -7.52 23.85 -3.04
N SER A 115 -8.56 23.93 -3.85
CA SER A 115 -9.89 24.39 -3.43
C SER A 115 -10.70 23.23 -2.84
N ILE A 116 -11.41 23.52 -1.76
CA ILE A 116 -12.26 22.59 -1.03
C ILE A 116 -13.63 23.24 -0.89
N PHE A 117 -14.59 22.74 -1.65
CA PHE A 117 -15.99 23.06 -1.49
C PHE A 117 -16.57 22.13 -0.42
N ASN A 118 -16.86 22.70 0.75
CA ASN A 118 -17.24 21.98 1.96
C ASN A 118 -18.76 22.05 2.16
N GLN A 119 -19.44 20.93 1.88
CA GLN A 119 -20.87 20.73 2.11
C GLN A 119 -21.13 19.83 3.34
N ALA A 120 -20.09 19.52 4.12
CA ALA A 120 -20.22 18.65 5.27
C ALA A 120 -21.11 19.28 6.36
N ILE A 121 -21.90 18.43 7.00
CA ILE A 121 -22.79 18.75 8.12
C ILE A 121 -22.24 18.02 9.35
N TYR A 122 -21.56 18.77 10.22
CA TYR A 122 -20.86 18.25 11.38
C TYR A 122 -21.77 18.11 12.59
N THR A 123 -21.56 17.08 13.40
CA THR A 123 -22.29 16.89 14.67
C THR A 123 -21.86 17.84 15.80
N ALA A 124 -20.73 18.54 15.64
CA ALA A 124 -20.28 19.61 16.53
C ALA A 124 -19.50 20.68 15.74
N LYS A 125 -19.21 21.82 16.39
CA LYS A 125 -18.40 22.89 15.81
C LYS A 125 -16.99 22.42 15.45
N VAL A 126 -16.44 22.98 14.39
CA VAL A 126 -15.07 22.71 13.92
C VAL A 126 -14.28 24.01 13.91
N ASP A 127 -13.19 24.04 14.68
CA ASP A 127 -12.30 25.20 14.84
C ASP A 127 -11.06 25.14 13.92
N ASP A 128 -10.96 24.12 13.07
CA ASP A 128 -9.90 24.00 12.08
C ASP A 128 -9.92 25.16 11.08
N ALA A 129 -8.74 25.65 10.67
CA ALA A 129 -8.61 26.81 9.78
C ALA A 129 -9.06 26.55 8.33
N LEU A 130 -9.01 25.29 7.87
CA LEU A 130 -9.38 24.89 6.52
C LEU A 130 -10.82 24.33 6.47
N PHE A 131 -11.29 23.67 7.52
CA PHE A 131 -12.63 23.08 7.61
C PHE A 131 -13.58 23.82 8.55
N ASN A 132 -13.30 25.08 8.85
CA ASN A 132 -14.03 25.86 9.85
C ASN A 132 -15.55 25.76 9.67
N ALA A 133 -16.25 25.35 10.74
CA ALA A 133 -17.70 25.16 10.73
C ALA A 133 -18.31 25.65 12.03
N GLN A 134 -18.88 26.86 12.00
CA GLN A 134 -19.47 27.53 13.15
C GLN A 134 -20.97 27.83 12.97
N ASN A 135 -21.46 27.74 11.73
CA ASN A 135 -22.84 28.08 11.39
C ASN A 135 -23.77 26.93 11.76
N ALA A 136 -24.83 27.20 12.52
CA ALA A 136 -25.85 26.18 12.80
C ALA A 136 -26.63 25.84 11.51
N SER A 137 -26.85 24.55 11.26
CA SER A 137 -27.57 24.09 10.08
C SER A 137 -29.03 24.55 10.11
N SER A 138 -29.53 25.03 8.97
CA SER A 138 -30.91 25.49 8.81
C SER A 138 -31.95 24.37 8.99
N LYS A 139 -31.54 23.11 8.78
CA LYS A 139 -32.41 21.94 8.93
C LYS A 139 -32.49 21.44 10.36
N ASN A 140 -31.40 21.56 11.11
CA ASN A 140 -31.33 21.17 12.52
C ASN A 140 -30.18 21.91 13.21
N SER A 141 -30.54 22.73 14.22
CA SER A 141 -29.62 23.59 14.98
C SER A 141 -28.59 22.83 15.82
N GLN A 142 -28.73 21.51 15.97
CA GLN A 142 -27.74 20.65 16.61
C GLN A 142 -26.54 20.33 15.72
N PHE A 143 -26.63 20.58 14.41
CA PHE A 143 -25.56 20.36 13.46
C PHE A 143 -24.95 21.66 12.98
N TYR A 144 -23.71 21.59 12.49
CA TYR A 144 -22.93 22.74 12.06
C TYR A 144 -22.49 22.58 10.61
N THR A 145 -22.53 23.66 9.84
CA THR A 145 -22.06 23.73 8.45
C THR A 145 -20.86 24.65 8.33
N ALA A 146 -20.13 24.51 7.24
CA ALA A 146 -18.97 25.35 6.94
C ALA A 146 -19.28 26.86 7.08
N THR A 147 -18.31 27.60 7.62
CA THR A 147 -18.39 29.05 7.79
C THR A 147 -18.18 29.77 6.46
N HIS A 148 -17.34 29.20 5.60
CA HIS A 148 -16.96 29.75 4.30
C HIS A 148 -17.50 28.89 3.17
N ASP A 149 -17.89 29.52 2.06
CA ASP A 149 -18.42 28.80 0.89
C ASP A 149 -17.35 27.96 0.19
N LEU A 150 -16.10 28.41 0.20
CA LEU A 150 -14.95 27.70 -0.36
C LEU A 150 -13.75 27.92 0.55
N SER A 151 -13.02 26.85 0.86
CA SER A 151 -11.76 26.93 1.58
C SER A 151 -10.61 26.59 0.63
N VAL A 152 -9.46 27.24 0.79
CA VAL A 152 -8.32 27.05 -0.11
C VAL A 152 -7.07 26.77 0.70
N LEU A 153 -6.39 25.68 0.37
CA LEU A 153 -5.05 25.36 0.86
C LEU A 153 -4.06 25.71 -0.24
N ALA A 154 -3.17 26.67 0.01
CA ALA A 154 -2.08 26.97 -0.90
C ALA A 154 -0.83 26.20 -0.48
N CYS A 155 -0.20 25.52 -1.43
CA CYS A 155 1.02 24.76 -1.22
C CYS A 155 2.10 25.23 -2.20
N MET A 156 3.27 25.57 -1.67
CA MET A 156 4.49 25.80 -2.42
C MET A 156 5.26 24.49 -2.56
N GLU A 157 5.60 24.12 -3.78
CA GLU A 157 6.36 22.92 -4.12
C GLU A 157 7.73 23.33 -4.67
N GLN A 158 8.78 22.92 -3.96
CA GLN A 158 10.17 23.17 -4.36
C GLN A 158 10.93 21.85 -4.51
N TYR A 159 11.80 21.82 -5.50
CA TYR A 159 12.54 20.66 -5.95
C TYR A 159 14.02 21.00 -6.03
N GLN A 160 14.86 20.02 -5.75
CA GLN A 160 16.31 20.13 -5.87
C GLN A 160 16.88 18.78 -6.29
N PHE A 161 17.76 18.83 -7.30
CA PHE A 161 18.52 17.67 -7.77
C PHE A 161 19.99 17.93 -7.49
N CYS A 162 20.69 16.93 -6.96
CA CYS A 162 22.13 17.05 -6.72
C CYS A 162 22.91 15.86 -7.28
N ASN A 163 24.10 16.18 -7.79
CA ASN A 163 25.10 15.23 -8.19
C ASN A 163 26.06 14.95 -7.01
N PRO A 164 25.95 13.79 -6.34
CA PRO A 164 26.77 13.48 -5.17
C PRO A 164 28.27 13.33 -5.50
N ARG A 165 28.65 13.24 -6.78
CA ARG A 165 30.05 13.15 -7.20
C ARG A 165 30.74 14.52 -7.22
N THR A 166 30.03 15.54 -7.70
CA THR A 166 30.57 16.90 -7.86
C THR A 166 30.13 17.83 -6.73
N ASP A 167 29.25 17.34 -5.84
CA ASP A 167 28.59 18.12 -4.79
C ASP A 167 27.83 19.35 -5.32
N LYS A 168 27.47 19.32 -6.61
CA LYS A 168 26.67 20.35 -7.26
C LYS A 168 25.21 20.02 -7.10
N CYS A 169 24.42 21.04 -6.77
CA CYS A 169 22.98 20.98 -6.65
C CYS A 169 22.35 22.07 -7.52
N THR A 170 21.14 21.83 -8.02
CA THR A 170 20.29 22.91 -8.49
C THR A 170 19.88 23.78 -7.29
N ASN A 171 19.47 25.02 -7.57
CA ASN A 171 18.75 25.80 -6.56
C ASN A 171 17.46 25.06 -6.16
N LEU A 172 17.01 25.29 -4.92
CA LEU A 172 15.71 24.83 -4.46
C LEU A 172 14.64 25.73 -5.10
N THR A 173 13.99 25.24 -6.15
CA THR A 173 13.05 26.03 -6.97
C THR A 173 11.91 25.17 -7.53
N GLY A 174 10.99 25.77 -8.28
CA GLY A 174 9.93 25.04 -8.99
C GLY A 174 10.50 23.99 -9.94
N LEU A 175 9.69 22.99 -10.26
CA LEU A 175 10.10 21.79 -10.97
C LEU A 175 10.80 22.21 -12.27
N TYR A 176 10.08 22.81 -13.24
CA TYR A 176 10.59 23.21 -14.57
C TYR A 176 11.92 24.00 -14.51
N ALA A 177 12.09 24.89 -13.54
CA ALA A 177 13.34 25.64 -13.37
C ALA A 177 14.54 24.74 -13.04
N THR A 178 14.35 23.65 -12.30
CA THR A 178 15.42 22.68 -12.07
C THR A 178 15.77 21.89 -13.33
N GLN A 179 14.80 21.56 -14.21
CA GLN A 179 15.10 20.93 -15.50
C GLN A 179 15.90 21.85 -16.41
N ASP A 180 15.58 23.13 -16.47
CA ASP A 180 16.37 24.10 -17.22
C ASP A 180 17.80 24.19 -16.69
N ALA A 181 17.97 24.23 -15.36
CA ALA A 181 19.29 24.23 -14.74
C ALA A 181 20.11 22.98 -15.08
N VAL A 182 19.49 21.79 -15.13
CA VAL A 182 20.17 20.55 -15.52
C VAL A 182 20.48 20.52 -17.01
N ASN A 183 19.55 20.91 -17.87
CA ASN A 183 19.74 20.96 -19.33
C ASN A 183 20.85 21.95 -19.73
N ASN A 184 21.02 23.03 -18.97
CA ASN A 184 22.10 24.00 -19.14
C ASN A 184 23.45 23.54 -18.54
N GLY A 185 23.54 22.28 -18.09
CA GLY A 185 24.78 21.69 -17.59
C GLY A 185 25.12 22.02 -16.13
N GLY A 186 24.19 22.57 -15.35
CA GLY A 186 24.43 23.04 -13.97
C GLY A 186 24.89 21.96 -12.97
N LEU A 187 24.71 20.68 -13.30
CA LEU A 187 25.07 19.54 -12.45
C LEU A 187 26.24 18.69 -12.98
N GLU A 188 26.74 18.96 -14.18
CA GLU A 188 27.80 18.16 -14.84
C GLU A 188 27.51 16.65 -14.79
N LEU A 189 26.30 16.25 -15.19
CA LEU A 189 25.87 14.86 -15.16
C LEU A 189 26.59 14.03 -16.24
N SER A 190 26.96 12.79 -15.89
CA SER A 190 27.34 11.78 -16.89
C SER A 190 26.12 11.34 -17.73
N GLY A 191 26.32 10.66 -18.85
CA GLY A 191 25.21 10.15 -19.68
C GLY A 191 24.20 9.29 -18.90
N ARG A 192 24.69 8.35 -18.07
CA ARG A 192 23.85 7.57 -17.14
C ARG A 192 23.13 8.42 -16.11
N GLN A 193 23.79 9.44 -15.55
CA GLN A 193 23.15 10.35 -14.61
C GLN A 193 22.06 11.16 -15.32
N GLN A 194 22.28 11.62 -16.55
CA GLN A 194 21.28 12.30 -17.35
C GLN A 194 20.05 11.41 -17.61
N ALA A 195 20.27 10.13 -17.90
CA ALA A 195 19.21 9.15 -18.06
C ALA A 195 18.42 8.95 -16.75
N ALA A 196 19.10 8.82 -15.60
CA ALA A 196 18.44 8.73 -14.30
C ALA A 196 17.66 10.00 -13.95
N PHE A 197 18.21 11.18 -14.28
CA PHE A 197 17.54 12.46 -14.10
C PHE A 197 16.23 12.52 -14.89
N LYS A 198 16.21 12.12 -16.16
CA LYS A 198 14.98 12.10 -16.98
C LYS A 198 13.86 11.28 -16.33
N ILE A 199 14.19 10.13 -15.74
CA ILE A 199 13.22 9.26 -15.06
C ILE A 199 12.73 9.91 -13.76
N LEU A 200 13.66 10.40 -12.92
CA LEU A 200 13.33 11.07 -11.66
C LEU A 200 12.51 12.33 -11.90
N TRP A 201 12.80 13.06 -12.97
CA TRP A 201 12.08 14.24 -13.41
C TRP A 201 10.64 13.93 -13.76
N GLN A 202 10.40 12.92 -14.60
CA GLN A 202 9.05 12.49 -14.96
C GLN A 202 8.25 12.02 -13.74
N ALA A 203 8.89 11.29 -12.82
CA ALA A 203 8.27 10.93 -11.55
C ALA A 203 7.97 12.18 -10.68
N GLY A 204 8.87 13.16 -10.67
CA GLY A 204 8.72 14.46 -10.02
C GLY A 204 7.54 15.28 -10.56
N TRP A 205 7.32 15.23 -11.88
CA TRP A 205 6.18 15.88 -12.52
C TRP A 205 4.86 15.21 -12.15
N ALA A 206 4.83 13.87 -12.18
CA ALA A 206 3.63 13.11 -11.85
C ALA A 206 3.22 13.22 -10.36
N MET A 207 4.14 13.56 -9.45
CA MET A 207 3.84 13.78 -8.03
C MET A 207 3.38 15.21 -7.70
N ALA A 208 3.28 16.11 -8.66
CA ALA A 208 2.76 17.46 -8.41
C ALA A 208 1.34 17.37 -7.83
N LEU A 209 1.05 18.15 -6.78
CA LEU A 209 -0.17 17.97 -5.98
C LEU A 209 -1.47 18.10 -6.79
N GLN A 210 -1.46 18.90 -7.86
CA GLN A 210 -2.62 19.05 -8.74
C GLN A 210 -3.10 17.72 -9.34
N TRP A 211 -2.19 16.82 -9.72
CA TRP A 211 -2.56 15.56 -10.36
C TRP A 211 -3.27 14.64 -9.37
N THR A 212 -2.76 14.59 -8.14
CA THR A 212 -3.38 13.83 -7.06
C THR A 212 -4.79 14.33 -6.77
N ALA A 213 -4.99 15.65 -6.68
CA ALA A 213 -6.30 16.24 -6.43
C ALA A 213 -7.27 16.04 -7.61
N LYS A 214 -6.80 16.22 -8.86
CA LYS A 214 -7.61 16.00 -10.08
C LYS A 214 -8.04 14.53 -10.24
N LEU A 215 -7.20 13.57 -9.86
CA LEU A 215 -7.49 12.14 -9.99
C LEU A 215 -8.31 11.57 -8.82
N MET A 216 -8.03 11.98 -7.58
CA MET A 216 -8.68 11.41 -6.40
C MET A 216 -9.90 12.21 -5.92
N ASN A 217 -10.02 13.47 -6.36
CA ASN A 217 -11.05 14.40 -5.89
C ASN A 217 -11.12 14.38 -4.35
N SER A 218 -12.31 14.34 -3.75
CA SER A 218 -12.52 14.39 -2.30
C SER A 218 -11.84 13.28 -1.50
N ARG A 219 -11.49 12.15 -2.13
CA ARG A 219 -10.77 11.04 -1.48
C ARG A 219 -9.32 11.39 -1.14
N VAL A 220 -8.82 12.54 -1.61
CA VAL A 220 -7.51 13.05 -1.22
C VAL A 220 -7.48 13.57 0.22
N LEU A 221 -8.65 13.93 0.77
CA LEU A 221 -8.78 14.51 2.11
C LEU A 221 -8.99 13.41 3.16
N LEU A 222 -8.23 13.44 4.25
CA LEU A 222 -8.47 12.60 5.43
C LEU A 222 -9.82 12.93 6.10
N ALA A 223 -10.30 14.16 5.97
CA ALA A 223 -11.62 14.57 6.45
C ALA A 223 -12.76 13.74 5.84
N GLN A 224 -12.55 13.12 4.67
CA GLN A 224 -13.53 12.25 4.02
C GLN A 224 -13.81 10.97 4.82
N ASP A 225 -12.86 10.50 5.64
CA ASP A 225 -13.01 9.30 6.49
C ASP A 225 -13.99 9.53 7.66
N TRP A 226 -14.25 10.78 8.01
CA TRP A 226 -15.20 11.16 9.08
C TRP A 226 -16.63 11.32 8.56
N VAL A 227 -16.87 11.15 7.27
CA VAL A 227 -18.20 11.27 6.65
C VAL A 227 -18.92 9.94 6.82
N PHE A 228 -20.16 9.96 7.31
CA PHE A 228 -20.89 8.74 7.67
C PHE A 228 -21.17 7.81 6.49
N THR A 229 -21.35 8.35 5.29
CA THR A 229 -21.48 7.57 4.06
C THR A 229 -20.84 8.30 2.87
N THR A 230 -20.57 7.57 1.79
CA THR A 230 -19.94 8.12 0.58
C THR A 230 -20.80 9.13 -0.19
N THR A 231 -22.13 9.12 0.02
CA THR A 231 -23.08 10.00 -0.67
C THR A 231 -23.75 11.02 0.27
N ALA A 232 -23.64 10.83 1.58
CA ALA A 232 -24.17 11.76 2.56
C ALA A 232 -23.20 12.94 2.79
N THR A 233 -23.75 14.00 3.36
CA THR A 233 -23.00 15.16 3.85
C THR A 233 -22.73 15.12 5.35
N GLY A 234 -23.37 14.21 6.08
CA GLY A 234 -23.20 14.09 7.54
C GLY A 234 -21.79 13.60 7.91
N SER A 235 -21.16 14.30 8.86
CA SER A 235 -19.80 13.98 9.32
C SER A 235 -19.65 14.14 10.84
N GLY A 236 -18.75 13.35 11.43
CA GLY A 236 -18.26 13.61 12.78
C GLY A 236 -17.43 14.90 12.85
N PRO A 237 -17.20 15.46 14.06
CA PRO A 237 -16.43 16.69 14.17
C PRO A 237 -14.95 16.42 13.87
N LEU A 238 -14.30 17.38 13.23
CA LEU A 238 -12.87 17.32 12.92
C LEU A 238 -12.03 17.93 14.04
N GLN A 239 -10.79 17.48 14.15
CA GLN A 239 -9.82 18.05 15.09
C GLN A 239 -9.37 19.44 14.63
N SER A 240 -8.94 20.30 15.55
CA SER A 240 -8.48 21.66 15.23
C SER A 240 -7.15 21.69 14.46
N ASP A 241 -6.43 20.57 14.41
CA ASP A 241 -5.17 20.37 13.67
C ASP A 241 -5.37 19.59 12.35
N GLN A 242 -6.61 19.51 11.85
CA GLN A 242 -6.94 18.71 10.67
C GLN A 242 -6.19 19.22 9.43
N TRP A 243 -6.09 20.53 9.20
CA TRP A 243 -5.41 21.08 8.03
C TRP A 243 -3.91 20.73 7.99
N GLN A 244 -3.25 20.63 9.15
CA GLN A 244 -1.87 20.17 9.23
C GLN A 244 -1.79 18.70 8.82
N ARG A 245 -2.69 17.86 9.35
CA ARG A 245 -2.77 16.42 8.97
C ARG A 245 -3.02 16.26 7.48
N GLU A 246 -3.90 17.05 6.90
CA GLU A 246 -4.12 17.06 5.45
C GLU A 246 -2.85 17.45 4.69
N SER A 247 -2.14 18.48 5.15
CA SER A 247 -0.90 18.93 4.52
C SER A 247 0.19 17.84 4.55
N PHE A 248 0.33 17.14 5.68
CA PHE A 248 1.23 15.98 5.80
C PHE A 248 0.80 14.81 4.92
N ASN A 249 -0.50 14.52 4.86
CA ASN A 249 -1.06 13.48 4.01
C ASN A 249 -0.79 13.75 2.53
N LEU A 250 -1.06 14.98 2.07
CA LEU A 250 -0.81 15.42 0.70
C LEU A 250 0.67 15.28 0.32
N HIS A 251 1.58 15.67 1.23
CA HIS A 251 3.02 15.47 1.02
C HIS A 251 3.39 13.98 0.93
N ASN A 252 2.92 13.16 1.87
CA ASN A 252 3.21 11.71 1.88
C ASN A 252 2.65 11.01 0.64
N LEU A 253 1.43 11.38 0.23
CA LEU A 253 0.79 10.85 -0.97
C LEU A 253 1.58 11.22 -2.23
N SER A 254 2.11 12.44 -2.30
CA SER A 254 2.98 12.85 -3.39
C SER A 254 4.26 11.99 -3.47
N LEU A 255 4.89 11.69 -2.32
CA LEU A 255 6.05 10.80 -2.26
C LEU A 255 5.70 9.36 -2.63
N ALA A 256 4.52 8.87 -2.26
CA ALA A 256 4.03 7.56 -2.67
C ALA A 256 3.83 7.50 -4.20
N VAL A 257 3.27 8.55 -4.80
CA VAL A 257 3.16 8.66 -6.27
C VAL A 257 4.54 8.66 -6.92
N PHE A 258 5.51 9.38 -6.37
CA PHE A 258 6.89 9.38 -6.88
C PHE A 258 7.50 7.98 -6.86
N GLN A 259 7.42 7.26 -5.74
CA GLN A 259 7.91 5.88 -5.63
C GLN A 259 7.19 4.94 -6.61
N HIS A 260 5.87 5.09 -6.73
CA HIS A 260 5.06 4.29 -7.64
C HIS A 260 5.44 4.53 -9.10
N ARG A 261 5.68 5.78 -9.51
CA ARG A 261 6.07 6.12 -10.88
C ARG A 261 7.45 5.59 -11.25
N LEU A 262 8.40 5.60 -10.32
CA LEU A 262 9.70 4.96 -10.52
C LEU A 262 9.57 3.44 -10.70
N ASN A 263 8.67 2.80 -9.96
CA ASN A 263 8.38 1.38 -10.11
C ASN A 263 7.70 1.07 -11.46
N GLN A 264 6.70 1.86 -11.84
CA GLN A 264 5.99 1.72 -13.11
C GLN A 264 6.90 1.89 -14.33
N TYR A 265 7.93 2.74 -14.25
CA TYR A 265 8.92 2.88 -15.32
C TYR A 265 9.66 1.56 -15.57
N ALA A 266 10.06 0.85 -14.51
CA ALA A 266 10.78 -0.42 -14.60
C ALA A 266 9.87 -1.60 -14.98
N ALA A 267 8.59 -1.54 -14.58
CA ALA A 267 7.59 -2.54 -14.90
C ALA A 267 6.26 -1.88 -15.26
N PRO A 268 6.06 -1.52 -16.53
CA PRO A 268 4.84 -0.87 -16.96
C PRO A 268 3.65 -1.82 -16.82
N GLU A 269 2.49 -1.25 -16.48
CA GLU A 269 1.24 -1.99 -16.43
C GLU A 269 0.73 -2.24 -17.84
N THR A 270 0.50 -3.51 -18.17
CA THR A 270 -0.10 -3.91 -19.44
C THR A 270 -1.58 -4.24 -19.21
N PHE A 271 -2.46 -3.46 -19.83
CA PHE A 271 -3.90 -3.70 -19.82
C PHE A 271 -4.51 -3.43 -21.20
N GLN A 272 -5.68 -4.00 -21.48
CA GLN A 272 -6.44 -3.72 -22.69
C GLN A 272 -7.21 -2.41 -22.50
N LEU A 273 -6.94 -1.42 -23.35
CA LEU A 273 -7.71 -0.17 -23.39
C LEU A 273 -9.05 -0.39 -24.11
N SER A 274 -9.03 -1.20 -25.17
CA SER A 274 -10.22 -1.63 -25.90
C SER A 274 -9.99 -3.00 -26.55
N SER A 275 -11.01 -3.55 -27.19
CA SER A 275 -10.95 -4.87 -27.85
C SER A 275 -9.77 -5.04 -28.82
N ASN A 276 -9.21 -3.95 -29.37
CA ASN A 276 -8.11 -3.96 -30.32
C ASN A 276 -6.89 -3.10 -29.91
N LEU A 277 -6.85 -2.56 -28.68
CA LEU A 277 -5.78 -1.66 -28.24
C LEU A 277 -5.22 -2.14 -26.90
N ASN A 278 -3.96 -2.60 -26.90
CA ASN A 278 -3.23 -2.90 -25.68
C ASN A 278 -2.34 -1.73 -25.28
N ALA A 279 -2.20 -1.49 -23.98
CA ALA A 279 -1.27 -0.50 -23.45
C ALA A 279 0.19 -0.80 -23.84
N ALA A 280 0.52 -2.08 -24.02
CA ALA A 280 1.86 -2.53 -24.41
C ALA A 280 2.29 -2.00 -25.79
N ASP A 281 1.33 -1.81 -26.71
CA ASP A 281 1.60 -1.35 -28.08
C ASP A 281 1.94 0.15 -28.13
N HIS A 282 1.69 0.87 -27.03
CA HIS A 282 1.93 2.31 -26.88
C HIS A 282 3.06 2.63 -25.89
N LEU A 283 3.90 1.65 -25.56
CA LEU A 283 5.10 1.90 -24.77
C LEU A 283 6.13 2.65 -25.61
N ASP A 284 6.52 3.83 -25.16
CA ASP A 284 7.65 4.56 -25.73
C ASP A 284 8.96 3.92 -25.25
N VAL A 285 9.48 3.00 -26.06
CA VAL A 285 10.70 2.26 -25.74
C VAL A 285 11.91 3.18 -25.98
N PRO A 286 12.74 3.44 -24.95
CA PRO A 286 13.90 4.31 -25.11
C PRO A 286 14.87 3.79 -26.18
N THR A 287 15.30 4.68 -27.08
CA THR A 287 16.36 4.39 -28.07
C THR A 287 17.76 4.77 -27.57
N ASP A 288 17.83 5.53 -26.47
CA ASP A 288 19.06 6.01 -25.85
C ASP A 288 19.83 4.85 -25.16
N PRO A 289 21.13 4.66 -25.46
CA PRO A 289 21.92 3.55 -24.91
C PRO A 289 22.07 3.61 -23.38
N ASP A 290 22.12 4.81 -22.79
CA ASP A 290 22.24 4.98 -21.33
C ASP A 290 20.92 4.64 -20.63
N MET A 291 19.77 4.99 -21.23
CA MET A 291 18.45 4.59 -20.73
C MET A 291 18.25 3.07 -20.83
N LEU A 292 18.67 2.46 -21.94
CA LEU A 292 18.62 1.00 -22.12
C LEU A 292 19.52 0.26 -21.11
N ASP A 293 20.67 0.81 -20.75
CA ASP A 293 21.53 0.26 -19.68
C ASP A 293 20.86 0.36 -18.30
N LEU A 294 20.11 1.45 -18.03
CA LEU A 294 19.32 1.57 -16.80
C LEU A 294 18.20 0.51 -16.74
N CYS A 295 17.47 0.28 -17.83
CA CYS A 295 16.41 -0.74 -17.87
C CYS A 295 16.92 -2.13 -17.51
N LYS A 296 18.14 -2.50 -17.93
CA LYS A 296 18.76 -3.80 -17.60
C LYS A 296 19.17 -3.93 -16.13
N ARG A 297 19.30 -2.81 -15.42
CA ARG A 297 19.81 -2.75 -14.04
C ARG A 297 18.72 -2.51 -13.01
N GLN A 298 17.61 -1.90 -13.41
CA GLN A 298 16.44 -1.74 -12.54
C GLN A 298 15.80 -3.10 -12.28
N ARG A 299 15.65 -3.43 -11.00
CA ARG A 299 14.98 -4.64 -10.54
C ARG A 299 13.87 -4.24 -9.60
N ILE A 300 12.69 -4.77 -9.85
CA ILE A 300 11.53 -4.55 -9.00
C ILE A 300 11.12 -5.86 -8.33
N LEU A 301 10.56 -5.74 -7.13
CA LEU A 301 9.94 -6.87 -6.46
C LEU A 301 8.60 -7.14 -7.14
N THR A 302 8.44 -8.36 -7.66
CA THR A 302 7.20 -8.80 -8.30
C THR A 302 6.80 -10.16 -7.76
N SER A 303 5.52 -10.32 -7.43
CA SER A 303 4.94 -11.60 -7.00
C SER A 303 4.56 -12.49 -8.18
N LYS A 304 4.58 -11.97 -9.41
CA LYS A 304 4.21 -12.71 -10.63
C LYS A 304 5.26 -13.74 -11.04
N TYR A 305 6.51 -13.56 -10.63
CA TYR A 305 7.63 -14.41 -11.00
C TYR A 305 8.39 -14.85 -9.75
N TYR A 306 8.55 -16.17 -9.57
CA TYR A 306 9.35 -16.74 -8.50
C TYR A 306 10.79 -16.95 -8.99
N ASN A 307 11.76 -16.33 -8.32
CA ASN A 307 13.18 -16.58 -8.54
C ASN A 307 13.62 -17.83 -7.77
N VAL A 308 13.08 -19.00 -8.13
CA VAL A 308 13.56 -20.28 -7.58
C VAL A 308 14.56 -20.87 -8.57
N SER A 309 15.75 -21.22 -8.09
CA SER A 309 16.73 -21.95 -8.89
C SER A 309 16.19 -23.35 -9.18
N VAL A 310 15.62 -23.53 -10.38
CA VAL A 310 15.12 -24.84 -10.86
C VAL A 310 16.25 -25.88 -10.81
N LEU A 311 17.48 -25.46 -11.11
CA LEU A 311 18.68 -26.30 -10.99
C LEU A 311 18.96 -26.69 -9.54
N GLY A 312 18.87 -25.76 -8.59
CA GLY A 312 19.04 -26.06 -7.17
C GLY A 312 17.97 -27.03 -6.66
N MET A 313 16.72 -26.80 -7.05
CA MET A 313 15.60 -27.66 -6.68
C MET A 313 15.70 -29.05 -7.31
N SER A 314 16.15 -29.17 -8.56
CA SER A 314 16.36 -30.45 -9.22
C SER A 314 17.53 -31.24 -8.62
N ILE A 315 18.63 -30.58 -8.24
CA ILE A 315 19.76 -31.22 -7.56
C ILE A 315 19.31 -31.77 -6.20
N ILE A 316 18.61 -30.97 -5.40
CA ILE A 316 18.14 -31.40 -4.07
C ILE A 316 17.18 -32.58 -4.20
N LEU A 317 16.24 -32.53 -5.14
CA LEU A 317 15.30 -33.64 -5.37
C LEU A 317 16.01 -34.89 -5.90
N ALA A 318 16.91 -34.76 -6.88
CA ALA A 318 17.60 -35.90 -7.46
C ALA A 318 18.56 -36.55 -6.48
N VAL A 319 19.42 -35.77 -5.82
CA VAL A 319 20.39 -36.27 -4.83
C VAL A 319 19.66 -36.80 -3.60
N GLY A 320 18.65 -36.09 -3.10
CA GLY A 320 17.84 -36.54 -1.97
C GLY A 320 17.13 -37.87 -2.27
N THR A 321 16.52 -37.99 -3.45
CA THR A 321 15.86 -39.23 -3.88
C THR A 321 16.87 -40.37 -4.05
N LEU A 322 18.04 -40.10 -4.64
CA LEU A 322 19.10 -41.08 -4.80
C LEU A 322 19.58 -41.60 -3.43
N LEU A 323 19.79 -40.71 -2.46
CA LEU A 323 20.20 -41.09 -1.10
C LEU A 323 19.15 -41.96 -0.40
N ILE A 324 17.86 -41.64 -0.57
CA ILE A 324 16.77 -42.46 -0.02
C ILE A 324 16.76 -43.85 -0.68
N ILE A 325 16.90 -43.93 -2.00
CA ILE A 325 16.96 -45.21 -2.72
C ILE A 325 18.17 -46.03 -2.27
N VAL A 326 19.34 -45.41 -2.17
CA VAL A 326 20.57 -46.07 -1.70
C VAL A 326 20.38 -46.60 -0.29
N SER A 327 19.80 -45.82 0.63
CA SER A 327 19.53 -46.26 1.99
C SER A 327 18.66 -47.52 2.04
N GLN A 328 17.63 -47.61 1.19
CA GLN A 328 16.70 -48.75 1.17
C GLN A 328 17.29 -49.99 0.46
N VAL A 329 18.13 -49.78 -0.55
CA VAL A 329 18.72 -50.84 -1.36
C VAL A 329 19.93 -51.46 -0.67
N VAL A 330 20.75 -50.68 0.04
CA VAL A 330 21.93 -51.19 0.77
C VAL A 330 21.52 -52.28 1.76
N GLU A 331 20.44 -52.07 2.52
CA GLU A 331 19.95 -53.06 3.47
C GLU A 331 19.51 -54.36 2.78
N LYS A 332 18.74 -54.22 1.68
CA LYS A 332 18.26 -55.38 0.92
C LYS A 332 19.39 -56.16 0.23
N ILE A 333 20.40 -55.47 -0.32
CA ILE A 333 21.55 -56.11 -0.97
C ILE A 333 22.47 -56.77 0.06
N TRP A 334 22.74 -56.09 1.19
CA TRP A 334 23.64 -56.60 2.22
C TRP A 334 23.11 -57.91 2.84
N PHE A 335 21.83 -57.95 3.21
CA PHE A 335 21.20 -59.16 3.76
C PHE A 335 20.82 -60.19 2.68
N GLY A 336 20.54 -59.75 1.45
CA GLY A 336 20.14 -60.63 0.35
C GLY A 336 21.30 -61.36 -0.34
N TYR A 337 22.46 -60.71 -0.51
CA TYR A 337 23.54 -61.21 -1.37
C TYR A 337 24.81 -61.61 -0.62
N PHE A 338 25.18 -60.89 0.46
CA PHE A 338 26.50 -61.07 1.10
C PHE A 338 26.52 -61.98 2.33
N ASN A 339 25.39 -62.27 2.98
CA ASN A 339 25.36 -63.10 4.20
C ASN A 339 24.15 -64.06 4.27
N PRO A 340 24.07 -65.06 3.38
CA PRO A 340 22.92 -65.99 3.33
C PRO A 340 22.82 -66.90 4.57
N GLU A 341 23.93 -67.32 5.18
CA GLU A 341 23.92 -68.30 6.29
C GLU A 341 23.64 -67.69 7.68
N SER A 342 23.94 -66.39 7.89
CA SER A 342 23.71 -65.69 9.17
C SER A 342 22.57 -64.68 9.12
N ARG A 343 21.75 -64.75 8.05
CA ARG A 343 20.76 -63.74 7.66
C ARG A 343 19.77 -63.38 8.77
N LEU A 344 19.18 -64.38 9.42
CA LEU A 344 18.12 -64.17 10.41
C LEU A 344 18.62 -63.57 11.72
N SER A 345 19.77 -64.02 12.22
CA SER A 345 20.31 -63.53 13.50
C SER A 345 20.85 -62.10 13.40
N LYS A 346 21.59 -61.79 12.33
CA LYS A 346 22.14 -60.43 12.13
C LYS A 346 21.07 -59.42 11.74
N GLN A 347 20.05 -59.84 11.00
CA GLN A 347 18.89 -58.99 10.70
C GLN A 347 18.05 -58.73 11.95
N ALA A 348 17.86 -59.73 12.83
CA ALA A 348 17.20 -59.52 14.12
C ALA A 348 17.98 -58.54 15.02
N ASP A 349 19.31 -58.62 15.03
CA ASP A 349 20.16 -57.72 15.81
C ASP A 349 20.13 -56.27 15.26
N TRP A 350 20.22 -56.13 13.93
CA TRP A 350 20.09 -54.84 13.25
C TRP A 350 18.72 -54.18 13.47
N THR A 351 17.64 -54.94 13.37
CA THR A 351 16.29 -54.43 13.63
C THR A 351 16.09 -54.08 15.09
N GLN A 352 16.59 -54.88 16.04
CA GLN A 352 16.50 -54.59 17.48
C GLN A 352 17.30 -53.36 17.91
N THR A 353 18.39 -53.04 17.21
CA THR A 353 19.21 -51.84 17.47
C THR A 353 18.70 -50.58 16.77
N GLY A 354 17.62 -50.67 15.97
CA GLY A 354 16.98 -49.50 15.37
C GLY A 354 16.44 -48.52 16.43
N THR A 355 16.52 -47.22 16.18
CA THR A 355 16.17 -46.16 17.14
C THR A 355 14.75 -46.29 17.70
N LEU A 356 13.79 -46.65 16.86
CA LEU A 356 12.40 -46.84 17.27
C LEU A 356 12.21 -48.11 18.11
N GLN A 357 12.98 -49.17 17.83
CA GLN A 357 12.95 -50.41 18.60
C GLN A 357 13.63 -50.25 19.96
N LEU A 358 14.74 -49.52 20.05
CA LEU A 358 15.36 -49.14 21.32
C LEU A 358 14.41 -48.30 22.18
N HIS A 359 13.66 -47.38 21.55
CA HIS A 359 12.67 -46.59 22.27
C HIS A 359 11.50 -47.47 22.77
N ARG A 360 11.02 -48.41 21.95
CA ARG A 360 10.05 -49.43 22.37
C ARG A 360 10.56 -50.21 23.58
N GLN A 361 11.79 -50.73 23.52
CA GLN A 361 12.39 -51.51 24.62
C GLN A 361 12.50 -50.68 25.92
N ALA A 362 12.83 -49.39 25.82
CA ALA A 362 12.87 -48.50 26.98
C ALA A 362 11.48 -48.23 27.58
N LEU A 363 10.44 -48.17 26.75
CA LEU A 363 9.04 -48.05 27.18
C LEU A 363 8.54 -49.36 27.80
N GLU A 364 8.86 -50.50 27.19
CA GLU A 364 8.56 -51.83 27.74
C GLU A 364 9.23 -52.04 29.11
N ALA A 365 10.47 -51.59 29.28
CA ALA A 365 11.17 -51.64 30.57
C ALA A 365 10.49 -50.79 31.66
N ARG A 366 9.74 -49.75 31.26
CA ARG A 366 8.90 -48.95 32.16
C ARG A 366 7.49 -49.50 32.33
N GLY A 367 7.20 -50.70 31.81
CA GLY A 367 5.90 -51.36 31.92
C GLY A 367 4.85 -50.83 30.94
N ILE A 368 5.25 -50.06 29.92
CA ILE A 368 4.36 -49.49 28.91
C ILE A 368 4.26 -50.50 27.75
N GLY A 369 3.10 -51.15 27.58
CA GLY A 369 2.82 -52.21 26.58
C GLY A 369 1.34 -52.66 26.58
N SER A 370 0.86 -53.56 25.73
CA SER A 370 1.54 -54.55 24.87
C SER A 370 1.86 -54.09 23.44
N TRP A 371 2.99 -54.55 22.92
CA TRP A 371 3.48 -54.26 21.57
C TRP A 371 3.46 -55.52 20.69
N ASP A 372 3.06 -55.36 19.43
CA ASP A 372 3.14 -56.41 18.42
C ASP A 372 4.60 -56.65 18.03
N ARG A 373 5.03 -57.90 18.17
CA ARG A 373 6.40 -58.35 17.87
C ARG A 373 6.57 -58.86 16.44
N LYS A 374 5.50 -58.87 15.62
CA LYS A 374 5.53 -59.38 14.24
C LYS A 374 6.11 -58.36 13.25
N ASN A 375 5.91 -57.07 13.47
CA ASN A 375 6.48 -56.01 12.63
C ASN A 375 7.86 -55.58 13.15
N GLN A 376 8.91 -55.84 12.35
CA GLN A 376 10.30 -55.70 12.79
C GLN A 376 10.84 -54.26 12.70
N ASP A 377 10.32 -53.43 11.78
CA ASP A 377 10.90 -52.10 11.52
C ASP A 377 10.22 -50.97 12.30
N PHE A 378 8.92 -51.09 12.59
CA PHE A 378 8.15 -50.08 13.30
C PHE A 378 7.42 -50.72 14.49
N PRO A 379 7.53 -50.16 15.71
CA PRO A 379 6.84 -50.66 16.87
C PRO A 379 5.34 -50.35 16.76
N VAL A 380 4.52 -51.39 16.62
CA VAL A 380 3.06 -51.27 16.55
C VAL A 380 2.47 -51.83 17.85
N MET A 381 1.37 -51.24 18.33
CA MET A 381 0.64 -51.79 19.48
C MET A 381 -0.15 -53.04 19.07
N ASP A 382 -0.29 -53.97 20.01
CA ASP A 382 -0.95 -55.27 19.76
C ASP A 382 -2.45 -55.13 19.47
N ALA A 383 -3.07 -54.04 19.91
CA ALA A 383 -4.49 -53.73 19.67
C ALA A 383 -4.67 -52.33 19.07
N PRO A 384 -5.53 -52.17 18.04
CA PRO A 384 -5.88 -50.85 17.51
C PRO A 384 -6.70 -50.05 18.53
N GLY A 385 -6.40 -48.75 18.68
CA GLY A 385 -7.16 -47.83 19.53
C GLY A 385 -6.67 -47.67 20.97
N THR A 386 -5.60 -48.36 21.37
CA THR A 386 -4.96 -48.14 22.67
C THR A 386 -4.13 -46.86 22.63
N THR A 387 -4.21 -46.04 23.69
CA THR A 387 -3.39 -44.83 23.84
C THR A 387 -2.68 -44.87 25.18
N PHE A 388 -1.44 -44.37 25.22
CA PHE A 388 -0.69 -44.28 26.47
C PHE A 388 -1.08 -42.99 27.21
N ILE A 389 -1.57 -43.13 28.44
CA ILE A 389 -1.78 -41.98 29.33
C ILE A 389 -0.40 -41.55 29.85
N GLY A 390 -0.03 -40.28 29.62
CA GLY A 390 1.30 -39.75 29.95
C GLY A 390 1.66 -39.83 31.44
N LEU A 391 2.97 -39.85 31.73
CA LEU A 391 3.61 -39.97 33.06
C LEU A 391 3.27 -38.88 34.11
N GLY A 392 2.22 -38.08 33.91
CA GLY A 392 1.87 -36.93 34.76
C GLY A 392 0.78 -37.16 35.81
N ALA A 393 0.27 -38.39 35.99
CA ALA A 393 -0.86 -38.65 36.91
C ALA A 393 -0.47 -39.36 38.22
N ARG A 394 0.81 -39.38 38.59
CA ARG A 394 1.24 -39.99 39.86
C ARG A 394 2.37 -39.21 40.51
N GLU A 395 2.01 -38.03 41.01
CA GLU A 395 2.81 -37.30 41.98
C GLU A 395 2.16 -37.45 43.37
N GLU A 396 3.00 -37.60 44.39
CA GLU A 396 2.70 -37.67 45.84
C GLU A 396 2.34 -39.03 46.49
N ARG A 397 3.35 -39.75 47.00
CA ARG A 397 3.78 -39.62 48.41
C ARG A 397 5.00 -40.50 48.71
N ILE A 398 6.11 -39.84 49.04
CA ILE A 398 7.32 -40.45 49.59
C ILE A 398 7.13 -40.55 51.11
N GLY A 399 7.31 -41.75 51.68
CA GLY A 399 7.48 -41.95 53.11
C GLY A 399 6.39 -42.76 53.81
N GLN A 400 6.43 -44.09 53.64
CA GLN A 400 6.13 -45.07 54.71
C GLN A 400 6.57 -46.46 54.22
N MET A 401 7.52 -47.07 54.94
CA MET A 401 7.77 -48.50 54.84
C MET A 401 6.60 -49.22 55.51
N GLN A 402 5.89 -50.05 54.75
CA GLN A 402 5.14 -51.17 55.31
C GLN A 402 5.13 -52.31 54.28
N GLU A 403 5.46 -53.50 54.78
CA GLU A 403 5.50 -54.79 54.09
C GLU A 403 4.16 -55.15 53.41
N ASP A 404 4.30 -56.01 52.40
CA ASP A 404 3.29 -56.85 51.76
C ASP A 404 2.14 -56.15 51.00
N ASP A 405 2.28 -56.09 49.67
CA ASP A 405 1.43 -56.83 48.72
C ASP A 405 1.76 -56.42 47.27
N LYS A 406 2.09 -57.37 46.39
CA LYS A 406 2.29 -57.11 44.96
C LYS A 406 0.93 -57.13 44.27
N SER A 407 0.26 -55.99 44.17
CA SER A 407 -0.90 -55.86 43.29
C SER A 407 -0.47 -55.57 41.83
N PRO A 408 -1.04 -56.26 40.83
CA PRO A 408 -0.72 -56.02 39.42
C PRO A 408 -1.42 -54.78 38.87
N TYR A 409 -0.79 -54.11 37.91
CA TYR A 409 -1.36 -52.98 37.18
C TYR A 409 -2.64 -53.39 36.44
N HIS A 410 -3.70 -52.58 36.59
CA HIS A 410 -4.94 -52.76 35.84
C HIS A 410 -4.87 -52.08 34.47
N LEU A 411 -5.08 -52.85 33.42
CA LEU A 411 -5.44 -52.35 32.08
C LEU A 411 -6.84 -51.74 32.17
N VAL A 412 -6.97 -50.47 31.82
CA VAL A 412 -8.29 -49.85 31.61
C VAL A 412 -8.67 -50.08 30.15
N THR A 413 -9.45 -51.12 29.89
CA THR A 413 -10.14 -51.28 28.61
C THR A 413 -11.36 -50.36 28.62
N GLY A 414 -11.17 -49.12 28.15
CA GLY A 414 -12.30 -48.26 27.80
C GLY A 414 -12.85 -48.68 26.45
N GLU A 415 -14.02 -49.33 26.42
CA GLU A 415 -14.84 -49.41 25.22
C GLU A 415 -15.25 -47.98 24.84
N VAL A 416 -14.73 -47.48 23.71
CA VAL A 416 -15.30 -46.32 23.05
C VAL A 416 -16.51 -46.83 22.27
N SER A 417 -17.70 -46.59 22.83
CA SER A 417 -18.98 -46.68 22.12
C SER A 417 -18.89 -45.84 20.84
N THR A 418 -18.93 -46.51 19.69
CA THR A 418 -19.19 -45.89 18.40
C THR A 418 -20.70 -45.69 18.25
N ASP A 419 -21.22 -44.59 18.80
CA ASP A 419 -22.54 -44.07 18.47
C ASP A 419 -22.48 -42.53 18.45
N GLU A 420 -22.10 -41.97 17.30
CA GLU A 420 -22.70 -40.75 16.74
C GLU A 420 -22.09 -40.44 15.37
N LYS A 421 -22.62 -41.11 14.33
CA LYS A 421 -22.60 -40.57 12.96
C LYS A 421 -23.98 -40.00 12.66
N GLN A 422 -24.22 -38.77 13.10
CA GLN A 422 -25.20 -37.84 12.54
C GLN A 422 -24.53 -36.46 12.63
N GLY A 423 -24.07 -35.85 11.54
CA GLY A 423 -24.91 -35.31 10.48
C GLY A 423 -24.94 -33.80 10.65
N PHE A 424 -24.03 -33.07 10.00
CA PHE A 424 -24.20 -31.63 9.79
C PHE A 424 -23.68 -31.22 8.41
N ARG A 425 -24.65 -30.86 7.55
CA ARG A 425 -24.50 -30.06 6.35
C ARG A 425 -24.48 -28.58 6.76
N SER A 426 -23.51 -27.83 6.20
CA SER A 426 -23.58 -26.40 5.80
C SER A 426 -23.81 -25.37 6.93
N PRO A 427 -23.53 -24.05 6.74
CA PRO A 427 -23.45 -23.27 5.48
C PRO A 427 -22.21 -23.50 4.63
#